data_AF-A0A7W9GS98-F1
#
_entry.id   AF-A0A7W9GS98-F1
#
_cell.length_a   1.000
_cell.length_b   1.000
_cell.length_c   1.000
_cell.angle_alpha   90.00
_cell.angle_beta   90.00
_cell.angle_gamma   90.00
#
_symmetry.space_group_name_H-M   'P 1'
#
loop_
_entity.id
_entity.type
_entity.pdbx_description
1 polymer ?
#
loop_
_entity_poly.entity_id
_entity_poly.type
_entity_poly.pdbx_seq_one_letter_code
_entity_poly.pdbx_strand_id
1 'polypeptide(L)' 'MTAPGSVRRVGGGRVEIRFERRLAHPPAKVWRALTDPAELRGWHFPAVVELDLTPGATVWFHPTPE' A
#
# COMPACT_ATOMS: atom_id res chain seq x y z
N MET A 1 19.29 -8.56 12.89
CA MET A 1 17.96 -8.21 12.36
C MET A 1 18.17 -7.43 11.07
N THR A 2 17.70 -7.93 9.93
CA THR A 2 17.74 -7.14 8.69
C THR A 2 16.80 -5.95 8.86
N ALA A 3 17.25 -4.75 8.48
CA ALA A 3 16.40 -3.57 8.53
C ALA A 3 15.10 -3.84 7.73
N PRO A 4 13.93 -3.36 8.19
CA PRO A 4 12.65 -3.65 7.54
C PRO A 4 12.55 -3.07 6.12
N GLY A 5 13.46 -2.17 5.74
CA GLY A 5 13.57 -1.54 4.43
C GLY A 5 14.83 -0.65 4.37
N SER A 6 14.97 0.14 3.31
CA SER A 6 16.02 1.16 3.18
C SER A 6 15.43 2.56 2.98
N VAL A 7 16.17 3.58 3.41
CA VAL A 7 15.85 4.98 3.19
C VAL A 7 17.03 5.63 2.49
N ARG A 8 16.77 6.37 1.41
CA ARG A 8 17.79 7.08 0.63
C ARG A 8 17.38 8.52 0.41
N ARG A 9 18.27 9.47 0.71
CA ARG A 9 18.08 10.86 0.30
C ARG A 9 18.38 10.95 -1.20
N VAL A 10 17.44 11.47 -1.98
CA VAL A 10 17.59 11.70 -3.41
C VAL A 10 17.66 13.21 -3.68
N GLY A 11 18.30 13.59 -4.79
CA GLY A 11 18.55 15.00 -5.10
C GLY A 11 17.27 15.86 -5.10
N GLY A 12 17.42 17.14 -4.76
CA GLY A 12 16.31 18.10 -4.67
C GLY A 12 15.47 17.97 -3.38
N GLY A 13 16.09 17.56 -2.27
CA GLY A 13 15.41 17.47 -0.96
C GLY A 13 14.42 16.30 -0.81
N ARG A 14 14.42 15.37 -1.77
CA ARG A 14 13.49 14.23 -1.79
C ARG A 14 14.05 13.06 -0.98
N VAL A 15 13.15 12.16 -0.55
CA VAL A 15 13.50 10.92 0.16
C VAL A 15 12.82 9.75 -0.53
N GLU A 16 13.55 8.68 -0.73
CA GLU A 16 13.05 7.38 -1.21
C GLU A 16 13.03 6.38 -0.05
N ILE A 17 11.95 5.62 0.06
CA ILE A 17 11.79 4.54 1.02
C ILE A 17 11.48 3.27 0.24
N ARG A 18 12.23 2.19 0.51
CA ARG A 18 12.04 0.88 -0.14
C ARG A 18 11.77 -0.21 0.88
N PHE A 19 10.69 -0.95 0.66
CA PHE A 19 10.35 -2.16 1.42
C PHE A 19 10.26 -3.35 0.47
N GLU A 20 10.75 -4.51 0.90
CA GLU A 20 10.59 -5.78 0.18
C GLU A 20 10.04 -6.85 1.12
N ARG A 21 8.99 -7.54 0.68
CA ARG A 21 8.39 -8.66 1.43
C ARG A 21 8.17 -9.82 0.48
N ARG A 22 8.60 -11.02 0.87
CA ARG A 22 8.29 -12.23 0.13
C ARG A 22 7.03 -12.86 0.70
N LEU A 23 5.94 -12.77 -0.04
CA LEU A 23 4.65 -13.36 0.32
C LEU A 23 4.53 -14.72 -0.38
N ALA A 24 4.18 -15.77 0.37
CA ALA A 24 3.95 -17.11 -0.17
C ALA A 24 2.56 -17.24 -0.85
N HIS A 25 2.20 -16.24 -1.65
CA HIS A 25 0.90 -16.11 -2.32
C HIS A 25 1.09 -15.72 -3.78
N PRO A 26 0.20 -16.18 -4.69
CA PRO A 26 0.23 -15.76 -6.08
C PRO A 26 0.07 -14.24 -6.21
N PRO A 27 0.71 -13.59 -7.21
CA PRO A 27 0.59 -12.15 -7.43
C PRO A 27 -0.86 -11.66 -7.52
N ALA A 28 -1.77 -12.44 -8.13
CA ALA A 28 -3.18 -12.10 -8.23
C ALA A 28 -3.88 -11.97 -6.85
N LYS A 29 -3.52 -12.82 -5.88
CA LYS A 29 -4.06 -12.72 -4.51
C LYS A 29 -3.52 -11.47 -3.81
N VAL A 30 -2.24 -11.18 -3.97
CA VAL A 30 -1.61 -9.98 -3.41
C VAL A 30 -2.21 -8.73 -4.02
N TRP A 31 -2.44 -8.73 -5.33
CA TRP A 31 -3.07 -7.61 -6.03
C TRP A 31 -4.48 -7.35 -5.49
N ARG A 32 -5.31 -8.39 -5.37
CA ARG A 32 -6.65 -8.27 -4.78
C ARG A 32 -6.60 -7.67 -3.36
N ALA A 33 -5.63 -8.09 -2.54
CA ALA A 33 -5.45 -7.53 -1.20
C ALA A 33 -5.11 -6.04 -1.15
N LEU A 34 -4.60 -5.48 -2.25
CA LEU A 34 -4.26 -4.07 -2.40
C LEU A 34 -5.35 -3.25 -3.09
N THR A 35 -6.20 -3.87 -3.90
CA THR A 35 -7.16 -3.16 -4.77
C THR A 35 -8.62 -3.43 -4.45
N ASP A 36 -8.93 -4.41 -3.61
CA ASP A 36 -10.29 -4.68 -3.14
C ASP A 36 -10.51 -4.00 -1.78
N PRO A 37 -11.44 -3.03 -1.65
CA PRO A 37 -11.74 -2.38 -0.38
C PRO A 37 -12.13 -3.35 0.74
N ALA A 38 -12.74 -4.51 0.43
CA ALA A 38 -13.08 -5.50 1.46
C ALA A 38 -11.81 -6.19 1.99
N GLU A 39 -10.86 -6.52 1.13
CA GLU A 39 -9.59 -7.13 1.53
C GLU A 39 -8.71 -6.14 2.31
N LEU A 40 -8.67 -4.87 1.91
CA LEU A 40 -7.94 -3.81 2.64
C LEU A 40 -8.38 -3.72 4.10
N ARG A 41 -9.69 -3.80 4.36
CA ARG A 41 -10.21 -3.86 5.74
C ARG A 41 -9.80 -5.15 6.46
N GLY A 42 -9.80 -6.28 5.75
CA GLY A 42 -9.50 -7.60 6.29
C GLY A 42 -8.09 -7.75 6.88
N TRP A 43 -7.10 -7.02 6.37
CA TRP A 43 -5.76 -7.00 6.96
C TRP A 43 -5.47 -5.77 7.85
N HIS A 44 -6.49 -4.99 8.20
CA HIS A 44 -6.40 -3.77 9.02
C HIS A 44 -5.56 -2.65 8.38
N PHE A 45 -5.81 -2.35 7.11
CA PHE A 45 -5.24 -1.15 6.49
C PHE A 45 -5.72 0.11 7.24
N PRO A 46 -4.83 1.07 7.56
CA PRO A 46 -5.16 2.22 8.41
C PRO A 46 -5.91 3.34 7.68
N ALA A 47 -6.85 2.98 6.80
CA ALA A 47 -7.78 3.90 6.14
C ALA A 47 -8.99 3.15 5.56
N VAL A 48 -10.13 3.83 5.45
CA VAL A 48 -11.21 3.41 4.55
C VAL A 48 -10.90 3.96 3.16
N VAL A 49 -10.78 3.09 2.16
CA VAL A 49 -10.31 3.48 0.82
C VAL A 49 -11.46 3.42 -0.18
N GLU A 50 -11.67 4.53 -0.89
CA GLU A 50 -12.49 4.57 -2.11
C GLU A 50 -11.57 4.55 -3.33
N LEU A 51 -11.78 3.56 -4.19
CA LEU A 51 -10.86 3.23 -5.28
C LEU A 51 -11.63 3.05 -6.58
N ASP A 52 -11.26 3.82 -7.61
CA ASP A 52 -11.55 3.54 -9.00
C ASP A 52 -10.27 3.06 -9.67
N LEU A 53 -10.31 1.85 -10.24
CA LEU A 53 -9.15 1.19 -10.88
C LEU A 53 -8.94 1.63 -12.34
N THR A 54 -9.46 2.79 -12.71
CA THR A 54 -9.22 3.43 -14.00
C THR A 54 -7.95 4.29 -13.95
N PRO A 55 -7.01 4.17 -14.91
CA PRO A 55 -5.83 5.03 -14.96
C PRO A 55 -6.19 6.52 -14.96
N GLY A 56 -5.62 7.27 -14.01
CA GLY A 56 -5.88 8.70 -13.84
C GLY A 56 -7.02 9.05 -12.89
N ALA A 57 -7.75 8.06 -12.37
CA ALA A 57 -8.78 8.29 -11.35
C ALA A 57 -8.18 8.73 -10.00
N THR A 58 -8.97 9.44 -9.21
CA THR A 58 -8.61 9.84 -7.85
C THR A 58 -8.86 8.70 -6.86
N VAL A 59 -7.96 8.53 -5.90
CA VAL A 59 -8.10 7.59 -4.78
C VAL A 59 -8.29 8.38 -3.50
N TRP A 60 -9.32 8.05 -2.72
CA TRP A 60 -9.60 8.69 -1.44
C TRP A 60 -9.21 7.78 -0.28
N PHE A 61 -8.52 8.35 0.69
CA PHE A 61 -8.18 7.71 1.97
C PHE A 61 -8.92 8.45 3.08
N HIS A 62 -9.90 7.80 3.68
CA HIS A 62 -10.64 8.33 4.81
C HIS A 62 -10.08 7.76 6.11
N PRO A 63 -10.16 8.52 7.23
CA PRO A 63 -9.87 7.98 8.55
C PRO A 63 -10.69 6.72 8.83
N THR A 64 -10.09 5.74 9.50
CA THR A 64 -10.86 4.64 10.07
C THR A 64 -11.77 5.18 11.17
N PRO A 65 -13.01 4.69 11.29
CA PRO A 65 -13.81 4.92 12.50
C PRO A 65 -13.04 4.43 13.73
N GLU A 66 -13.21 5.14 14.85
CA GLU A 66 -12.66 4.75 16.17
C GLU A 66 -13.22 3.40 16.65
#